data_AF-R1FVQ6-F1
#
_entry.id   AF-R1FVQ6-F1
#
_cell.length_a   1.000
_cell.length_b   1.000
_cell.length_c   1.000
_cell.angle_alpha   90.00
_cell.angle_beta   90.00
_cell.angle_gamma   90.00
#
_symmetry.space_group_name_H-M   'P 1'
#
loop_
_entity.id
_entity.type
_entity.pdbx_description
1 polymer ?
#
loop_
_entity_poly.entity_id
_entity_poly.type
_entity_poly.pdbx_seq_one_letter_code
_entity_poly.pdbx_strand_id
1 'polypeptide(L)'
;VRLGRADQLISAAEADAGEASKARDEDERNELRTAMGGDGVGKGVAGAKRAAEAAVKQLEKKQKSRATRTQRDTLDLALVDLAGFYRDVLVTTTRSGATLNHPDHADQIREAASSWTTESTLRRLEAVLECRDAIELNVKPRIAVEAMVTTLRQG
;
A
#
# COMPACT_ATOMS: atom_id res chain seq x y z
N VAL A 1 -21.03 4.90 6.48
CA VAL A 1 -20.07 4.30 7.46
C VAL A 1 -19.26 3.11 6.91
N ARG A 2 -19.67 2.42 5.82
CA ARG A 2 -18.88 1.32 5.19
C ARG A 2 -17.55 1.79 4.57
N LEU A 3 -17.56 2.91 3.85
CA LEU A 3 -16.41 3.41 3.09
C LEU A 3 -15.27 3.94 3.96
N GLY A 4 -15.57 4.54 5.12
CA GLY A 4 -14.58 5.31 5.88
C GLY A 4 -13.37 4.53 6.42
N ARG A 5 -13.48 3.23 6.73
CA ARG A 5 -12.33 2.45 7.24
C ARG A 5 -11.44 1.88 6.13
N ALA A 6 -12.05 1.45 5.03
CA ALA A 6 -11.31 1.01 3.85
C ALA A 6 -10.60 2.21 3.20
N ASP A 7 -11.31 3.33 3.05
CA ASP A 7 -10.72 4.59 2.56
C ASP A 7 -9.57 5.06 3.45
N GLN A 8 -9.68 4.97 4.78
CA GLN A 8 -8.58 5.34 5.70
C GLN A 8 -7.32 4.50 5.47
N LEU A 9 -7.45 3.17 5.35
CA LEU A 9 -6.31 2.29 5.11
C LEU A 9 -5.63 2.58 3.76
N ILE A 10 -6.44 2.76 2.72
CA ILE A 10 -5.94 3.05 1.37
C ILE A 10 -5.31 4.43 1.31
N SER A 11 -5.93 5.44 1.92
CA SER A 11 -5.41 6.80 1.95
C SER A 11 -4.12 6.90 2.77
N ALA A 12 -3.98 6.12 3.85
CA ALA A 12 -2.72 6.03 4.58
C ALA A 12 -1.61 5.44 3.70
N ALA A 13 -1.85 4.30 3.05
CA ALA A 13 -0.88 3.70 2.13
C ALA A 13 -0.54 4.60 0.93
N GLU A 14 -1.52 5.35 0.40
CA GLU A 14 -1.32 6.36 -0.64
C GLU A 14 -0.48 7.55 -0.16
N ALA A 15 -0.71 8.02 1.06
CA ALA A 15 0.04 9.11 1.67
C ALA A 15 1.50 8.72 1.89
N ASP A 16 1.75 7.55 2.51
CA ASP A 16 3.09 7.05 2.80
C ASP A 16 3.91 6.83 1.52
N ALA A 17 3.30 6.19 0.51
CA ALA A 17 3.93 5.98 -0.79
C ALA A 17 4.24 7.32 -1.51
N GLY A 18 3.33 8.29 -1.40
CA GLY A 18 3.49 9.60 -1.99
C GLY A 18 4.56 10.45 -1.30
N GLU A 19 4.58 10.50 0.04
CA GLU A 19 5.61 11.23 0.79
C GLU A 19 7.00 10.68 0.54
N ALA A 20 7.15 9.36 0.43
CA ALA A 20 8.44 8.72 0.15
C ALA A 20 9.02 9.07 -1.23
N SER A 21 8.19 9.46 -2.21
CA SER A 21 8.64 9.73 -3.59
C SER A 21 8.63 11.19 -3.99
N LYS A 22 7.78 12.04 -3.39
CA LYS A 22 7.56 13.45 -3.79
C LYS A 22 8.85 14.25 -4.00
N ALA A 23 9.72 14.30 -2.99
CA ALA A 23 10.96 15.09 -3.07
C ALA A 23 11.88 14.58 -4.18
N ARG A 24 12.06 13.26 -4.27
CA ARG A 24 12.90 12.62 -5.30
C ARG A 24 12.35 12.83 -6.71
N ASP A 25 11.03 12.71 -6.89
CA ASP A 25 10.40 12.87 -8.20
C ASP A 25 10.48 14.33 -8.69
N GLU A 26 10.43 15.30 -7.77
CA GLU A 26 10.64 16.72 -8.06
C GLU A 26 12.09 17.03 -8.43
N ASP A 27 13.06 16.50 -7.67
CA ASP A 27 14.49 16.66 -7.95
C ASP A 27 14.86 16.07 -9.32
N GLU A 28 14.45 14.83 -9.62
CA GLU A 28 14.69 14.17 -10.92
C GLU A 28 14.14 15.01 -12.10
N ARG A 29 12.95 15.62 -11.92
CA ARG A 29 12.32 16.45 -12.96
C ARG A 29 13.11 17.73 -13.20
N ASN A 30 13.60 18.36 -12.12
CA ASN A 30 14.37 19.59 -12.20
C ASN A 30 15.74 19.33 -12.84
N GLU A 31 16.45 18.29 -12.40
CA GLU A 31 17.72 17.86 -12.99
C GLU A 31 17.57 17.56 -14.49
N LEU A 32 16.50 16.85 -14.89
CA LEU A 32 16.26 16.54 -16.30
C LEU A 32 15.99 17.80 -17.14
N ARG A 33 15.25 18.78 -16.61
CA ARG A 33 14.99 20.05 -17.30
C ARG A 33 16.28 20.84 -17.50
N THR A 34 17.13 20.90 -16.47
CA THR A 34 18.42 21.59 -16.50
C THR A 34 19.37 20.90 -17.48
N ALA A 35 19.49 19.56 -17.43
CA ALA A 35 20.36 18.80 -18.33
C ALA A 35 19.98 18.93 -19.82
N MET A 36 18.68 19.11 -20.11
CA MET A 36 18.17 19.28 -21.47
C MET A 36 18.24 20.73 -21.98
N GLY A 37 18.75 21.67 -21.16
CA GLY A 37 18.82 23.08 -21.54
C GLY A 37 17.46 23.77 -21.66
N GLY A 38 16.44 23.27 -20.95
CA GLY A 38 15.08 23.81 -20.97
C GLY A 38 14.99 25.28 -20.50
N ASP A 39 16.00 25.74 -19.75
CA ASP A 39 16.10 27.09 -19.18
C ASP A 39 17.00 28.03 -20.01
N GLY A 40 17.52 27.58 -21.17
CA GLY A 40 18.36 28.40 -22.05
C GLY A 40 17.58 29.53 -22.73
N VAL A 41 18.26 30.61 -23.15
CA VAL A 41 17.66 31.77 -23.86
C VAL A 41 18.40 32.02 -25.19
N GLY A 42 17.67 32.15 -26.32
CA GLY A 42 18.27 32.39 -27.65
C GLY A 42 17.57 31.73 -28.85
N LYS A 43 18.15 31.90 -30.05
CA LYS A 43 17.63 31.33 -31.32
C LYS A 43 17.89 29.82 -31.34
N GLY A 44 16.84 28.99 -31.37
CA GLY A 44 16.92 27.52 -31.28
C GLY A 44 16.42 26.92 -29.96
N VAL A 45 16.22 27.74 -28.93
CA VAL A 45 15.72 27.33 -27.60
C VAL A 45 14.33 26.72 -27.65
N ALA A 46 13.47 27.16 -28.55
CA ALA A 46 12.12 26.58 -28.70
C ALA A 46 12.14 25.09 -29.10
N GLY A 47 13.21 24.62 -29.75
CA GLY A 47 13.41 23.19 -30.03
C GLY A 47 13.85 22.43 -28.77
N ALA A 48 14.86 22.95 -28.07
CA ALA A 48 15.39 22.37 -26.83
C ALA A 48 14.32 22.31 -25.72
N LYS A 49 13.53 23.37 -25.54
CA LYS A 49 12.42 23.42 -24.58
C LYS A 49 11.35 22.36 -24.86
N ARG A 50 10.94 22.20 -26.12
CA ARG A 50 9.98 21.14 -26.52
C ARG A 50 10.53 19.74 -26.27
N ALA A 51 11.83 19.52 -26.55
CA ALA A 51 12.49 18.26 -26.26
C ALA A 51 12.57 17.98 -24.75
N ALA A 52 12.88 18.99 -23.94
CA ALA A 52 12.91 18.90 -22.48
C ALA A 52 11.52 18.58 -21.90
N GLU A 53 10.46 19.27 -22.36
CA GLU A 53 9.08 19.00 -21.96
C GLU A 53 8.64 17.58 -22.34
N ALA A 54 9.01 17.09 -23.53
CA ALA A 54 8.74 15.73 -23.94
C ALA A 54 9.48 14.70 -23.05
N ALA A 55 10.73 14.97 -22.69
CA ALA A 55 11.51 14.11 -21.79
C ALA A 55 10.91 14.06 -20.38
N VAL A 56 10.52 15.22 -19.82
CA VAL A 56 9.82 15.31 -18.53
C VAL A 56 8.53 14.51 -18.55
N LYS A 57 7.72 14.61 -19.62
CA LYS A 57 6.47 13.82 -19.73
C LYS A 57 6.72 12.31 -19.75
N GLN A 58 7.84 11.84 -20.31
CA GLN A 58 8.20 10.42 -20.27
C GLN A 58 8.70 10.01 -18.87
N LEU A 59 9.44 10.90 -18.19
CA LEU A 59 9.85 10.70 -16.80
C LEU A 59 8.63 10.57 -15.88
N GLU A 60 7.64 11.46 -16.00
CA GLU A 60 6.40 11.41 -15.21
C GLU A 60 5.64 10.10 -15.38
N LYS A 61 5.63 9.51 -16.59
CA LYS A 61 5.04 8.18 -16.81
C LYS A 61 5.79 7.09 -16.06
N LYS A 62 7.13 7.15 -16.03
CA LYS A 62 7.96 6.21 -15.27
C LYS A 62 7.74 6.39 -13.76
N GLN A 63 7.73 7.64 -13.28
CA GLN A 63 7.42 8.00 -11.89
C GLN A 63 6.07 7.45 -11.47
N LYS A 64 5.02 7.67 -12.29
CA LYS A 64 3.67 7.13 -12.04
C LYS A 64 3.66 5.60 -11.94
N SER A 65 4.37 4.90 -12.84
CA SER A 65 4.48 3.44 -12.78
C SER A 65 5.18 2.97 -11.50
N ARG A 66 6.25 3.65 -11.07
CA ARG A 66 6.95 3.37 -9.80
C ARG A 66 6.05 3.63 -8.60
N ALA A 67 5.30 4.72 -8.60
CA ALA A 67 4.37 5.05 -7.53
C ALA A 67 3.28 3.98 -7.38
N THR A 68 2.69 3.51 -8.49
CA THR A 68 1.70 2.42 -8.44
C THR A 68 2.29 1.12 -7.88
N ARG A 69 3.54 0.77 -8.24
CA ARG A 69 4.21 -0.40 -7.67
C ARG A 69 4.45 -0.25 -6.18
N THR A 70 5.02 0.88 -5.76
CA THR A 70 5.31 1.19 -4.36
C THR A 70 4.04 1.14 -3.51
N GLN A 71 2.93 1.70 -4.01
CA GLN A 71 1.63 1.62 -3.34
C GLN A 71 1.16 0.17 -3.15
N ARG A 72 1.29 -0.67 -4.18
CA ARG A 72 0.89 -2.09 -4.11
C ARG A 72 1.77 -2.88 -3.14
N ASP A 73 3.08 -2.65 -3.17
CA ASP A 73 4.03 -3.32 -2.28
C ASP A 73 3.81 -2.92 -0.82
N THR A 74 3.55 -1.63 -0.56
CA THR A 74 3.21 -1.11 0.77
C THR A 74 1.92 -1.73 1.30
N LEU A 75 0.90 -1.83 0.43
CA LEU A 75 -0.37 -2.45 0.79
C LEU A 75 -0.20 -3.95 1.06
N ASP A 76 0.57 -4.68 0.25
CA ASP A 76 0.82 -6.10 0.48
C ASP A 76 1.53 -6.34 1.82
N LEU A 77 2.55 -5.53 2.14
CA LEU A 77 3.23 -5.59 3.44
C LEU A 77 2.25 -5.42 4.61
N ALA A 78 1.36 -4.43 4.53
CA ALA A 78 0.33 -4.20 5.56
C ALA A 78 -0.68 -5.36 5.65
N LEU A 79 -1.03 -6.00 4.53
CA LEU A 79 -1.93 -7.16 4.54
C LEU A 79 -1.25 -8.41 5.13
N VAL A 80 0.05 -8.62 4.87
CA VAL A 80 0.83 -9.71 5.47
C VAL A 80 0.95 -9.54 6.98
N ASP A 81 1.24 -8.33 7.44
CA ASP A 81 1.29 -7.98 8.87
C ASP A 81 -0.05 -8.29 9.55
N LEU A 82 -1.15 -7.82 8.97
CA LEU A 82 -2.51 -8.09 9.45
C LEU A 82 -2.87 -9.59 9.46
N ALA A 83 -2.46 -10.34 8.44
CA ALA A 83 -2.64 -11.80 8.41
C ALA A 83 -1.85 -12.47 9.55
N GLY A 84 -0.63 -12.01 9.82
CA GLY A 84 0.18 -12.51 10.92
C GLY A 84 -0.42 -12.19 12.29
N PHE A 85 -1.06 -11.03 12.47
CA PHE A 85 -1.83 -10.73 13.69
C PHE A 85 -2.96 -11.74 13.91
N TYR A 86 -3.80 -12.03 12.90
CA TYR A 86 -4.87 -13.02 13.04
C TYR A 86 -4.34 -14.44 13.29
N ARG A 87 -3.21 -14.81 12.67
CA ARG A 87 -2.51 -16.06 12.97
C ARG A 87 -2.09 -16.14 14.42
N ASP A 88 -1.53 -15.07 14.98
CA ASP A 88 -1.09 -15.02 16.38
C ASP A 88 -2.24 -15.09 17.37
N VAL A 89 -3.40 -14.50 17.02
CA VAL A 89 -4.66 -14.71 17.75
C VAL A 89 -5.04 -16.19 17.76
N LEU A 90 -5.02 -16.88 16.62
CA LEU A 90 -5.32 -18.33 16.56
C LEU A 90 -4.34 -19.16 17.39
N VAL A 91 -3.04 -18.85 17.34
CA VAL A 91 -2.00 -19.49 18.15
C VAL A 91 -2.28 -19.34 19.64
N THR A 92 -2.70 -18.14 20.05
CA THR A 92 -3.03 -17.82 21.44
C THR A 92 -4.31 -18.55 21.88
N THR A 93 -5.37 -18.53 21.07
CA THR A 93 -6.65 -19.20 21.36
C THR A 93 -6.49 -20.72 21.47
N THR A 94 -5.67 -21.33 20.60
CA THR A 94 -5.43 -22.78 20.59
C THR A 94 -4.38 -23.25 21.59
N ARG A 95 -3.68 -22.32 22.26
CA ARG A 95 -2.57 -22.61 23.20
C ARG A 95 -1.49 -23.49 22.58
N SER A 96 -1.20 -23.30 21.29
CA SER A 96 -0.29 -24.18 20.53
C SER A 96 1.17 -24.12 20.99
N GLY A 97 1.54 -23.08 21.75
CA GLY A 97 2.91 -22.85 22.21
C GLY A 97 3.85 -22.31 21.11
N ALA A 98 3.33 -22.04 19.91
CA ALA A 98 4.10 -21.41 18.84
C ALA A 98 4.48 -19.97 19.20
N THR A 99 5.67 -19.55 18.79
CA THR A 99 6.12 -18.15 18.92
C THR A 99 5.20 -17.22 18.14
N LEU A 100 4.84 -16.09 18.74
CA LEU A 100 4.08 -15.02 18.08
C LEU A 100 4.97 -14.30 17.07
N ASN A 101 4.42 -13.97 15.91
CA ASN A 101 5.09 -13.13 14.92
C ASN A 101 5.17 -11.67 15.41
N HIS A 102 4.18 -11.22 16.18
CA HIS A 102 4.08 -9.85 16.71
C HIS A 102 4.10 -9.84 18.25
N PRO A 103 5.25 -10.12 18.88
CA PRO A 103 5.36 -10.19 20.34
C PRO A 103 5.12 -8.82 21.02
N ASP A 104 5.36 -7.72 20.32
CA ASP A 104 5.05 -6.35 20.72
C ASP A 104 3.54 -6.05 20.77
N HIS A 105 2.73 -6.80 20.04
CA HIS A 105 1.27 -6.71 20.04
C HIS A 105 0.58 -7.74 20.96
N ALA A 106 1.33 -8.42 21.84
CA ALA A 106 0.82 -9.54 22.65
C ALA A 106 -0.43 -9.21 23.50
N ASP A 107 -0.58 -7.97 23.98
CA ASP A 107 -1.74 -7.55 24.76
C ASP A 107 -3.02 -7.50 23.90
N GLN A 108 -2.91 -6.91 22.71
CA GLN A 108 -4.00 -6.82 21.74
C GLN A 108 -4.40 -8.21 21.21
N ILE A 109 -3.40 -9.06 20.99
CA ILE A 109 -3.60 -10.46 20.59
C ILE A 109 -4.36 -11.22 21.66
N ARG A 110 -4.00 -11.07 22.94
CA ARG A 110 -4.70 -11.71 24.07
C ARG A 110 -6.13 -11.22 24.22
N GLU A 111 -6.36 -9.91 24.07
CA GLU A 111 -7.70 -9.32 24.10
C GLU A 111 -8.58 -9.89 22.96
N ALA A 112 -8.06 -9.92 21.74
CA ALA A 112 -8.73 -10.53 20.59
C ALA A 112 -9.02 -12.03 20.80
N ALA A 113 -8.03 -12.80 21.29
CA ALA A 113 -8.19 -14.22 21.58
C ALA A 113 -9.25 -14.51 22.66
N SER A 114 -9.47 -13.57 23.58
CA SER A 114 -10.52 -13.68 24.61
C SER A 114 -11.92 -13.31 24.11
N SER A 115 -12.02 -12.54 23.02
CA SER A 115 -13.27 -11.95 22.53
C SER A 115 -13.80 -12.60 21.25
N TRP A 116 -12.93 -13.20 20.44
CA TRP A 116 -13.30 -13.85 19.18
C TRP A 116 -13.24 -15.37 19.27
N THR A 117 -14.10 -16.05 18.50
CA THR A 117 -14.00 -17.49 18.32
C THR A 117 -12.90 -17.85 17.31
N THR A 118 -12.43 -19.09 17.34
CA THR A 118 -11.44 -19.61 16.38
C THR A 118 -11.96 -19.50 14.95
N GLU A 119 -13.22 -19.88 14.72
CA GLU A 119 -13.88 -19.81 13.40
C GLU A 119 -13.95 -18.37 12.93
N SER A 120 -14.29 -17.45 13.83
CA SER A 120 -14.41 -16.04 13.49
C SER A 120 -13.06 -15.37 13.21
N THR A 121 -12.00 -15.84 13.87
CA THR A 121 -10.63 -15.39 13.60
C THR A 121 -10.12 -15.96 12.28
N LEU A 122 -10.43 -17.23 11.98
CA LEU A 122 -10.07 -17.87 10.73
C LEU A 122 -10.74 -17.19 9.52
N ARG A 123 -12.04 -16.89 9.59
CA ARG A 123 -12.73 -16.15 8.52
C ARG A 123 -12.12 -14.77 8.25
N ARG A 124 -11.63 -14.10 9.31
CA ARG A 124 -10.93 -12.82 9.16
C ARG A 124 -9.58 -12.99 8.48
N LEU A 125 -8.82 -14.01 8.86
CA LEU A 125 -7.54 -14.35 8.21
C LEU A 125 -7.75 -14.66 6.72
N GLU A 126 -8.72 -15.52 6.40
CA GLU A 126 -9.06 -15.88 5.02
C GLU A 126 -9.44 -14.65 4.19
N ALA A 127 -10.26 -13.74 4.74
CA ALA A 127 -10.61 -12.49 4.07
C ALA A 127 -9.39 -11.62 3.73
N VAL A 128 -8.35 -11.61 4.58
CA VAL A 128 -7.11 -10.88 4.32
C VAL A 128 -6.32 -11.55 3.19
N LEU A 129 -6.23 -12.88 3.20
CA LEU A 129 -5.55 -13.65 2.15
C LEU A 129 -6.26 -13.51 0.80
N GLU A 130 -7.59 -13.62 0.76
CA GLU A 130 -8.40 -13.38 -0.44
C GLU A 130 -8.22 -11.96 -0.99
N CYS A 131 -8.08 -10.96 -0.10
CA CYS A 131 -7.80 -9.59 -0.51
C CYS A 131 -6.44 -9.48 -1.24
N ARG A 132 -5.42 -10.17 -0.73
CA ARG A 132 -4.08 -10.21 -1.35
C ARG A 132 -4.14 -10.89 -2.72
N ASP A 133 -4.75 -12.08 -2.79
CA ASP A 133 -4.92 -12.82 -4.03
C ASP A 133 -5.69 -12.00 -5.08
N ALA A 134 -6.76 -11.30 -4.67
CA ALA A 134 -7.53 -10.43 -5.54
C ALA A 134 -6.66 -9.29 -6.12
N ILE A 135 -5.83 -8.65 -5.28
CA ILE A 135 -4.91 -7.60 -5.74
C ILE A 135 -3.93 -8.16 -6.75
N GLU A 136 -3.33 -9.33 -6.50
CA GLU A 136 -2.43 -10.03 -7.44
C GLU A 136 -3.12 -10.33 -8.77
N LEU A 137 -4.40 -10.69 -8.74
CA LEU A 137 -5.26 -10.92 -9.91
C LEU A 137 -5.78 -9.62 -10.57
N ASN A 138 -5.14 -8.48 -10.30
CA ASN A 138 -5.45 -7.16 -10.85
C ASN A 138 -6.81 -6.58 -10.45
N VAL A 139 -7.41 -7.03 -9.35
CA VAL A 139 -8.52 -6.30 -8.74
C VAL A 139 -8.01 -4.95 -8.23
N LYS A 140 -8.84 -3.90 -8.38
CA LYS A 140 -8.50 -2.58 -7.84
C LYS A 140 -8.34 -2.68 -6.32
N PRO A 141 -7.22 -2.23 -5.73
CA PRO A 141 -6.97 -2.32 -4.29
C PRO A 141 -8.13 -1.84 -3.43
N ARG A 142 -8.78 -0.74 -3.82
CA ARG A 142 -9.93 -0.21 -3.08
C ARG A 142 -11.10 -1.18 -2.98
N ILE A 143 -11.41 -1.87 -4.07
CA ILE A 143 -12.52 -2.84 -4.10
C ILE A 143 -12.17 -4.09 -3.28
N ALA A 144 -10.93 -4.58 -3.40
CA ALA A 144 -10.47 -5.74 -2.62
C ALA A 144 -10.51 -5.46 -1.10
N VAL A 145 -9.99 -4.30 -0.69
CA VAL A 145 -9.99 -3.87 0.73
C VAL A 145 -11.40 -3.63 1.25
N GLU A 146 -12.31 -3.07 0.45
CA GLU A 146 -13.72 -2.91 0.84
C GLU A 146 -14.43 -4.25 1.09
N ALA A 147 -14.18 -5.24 0.23
CA ALA A 147 -14.70 -6.60 0.41
C ALA A 147 -14.15 -7.23 1.71
N MET A 148 -12.83 -7.17 1.90
CA MET A 148 -12.17 -7.66 3.12
C MET A 148 -12.74 -7.02 4.38
N VAL A 149 -12.79 -5.69 4.46
CA VAL A 149 -13.28 -4.94 5.63
C VAL A 149 -14.74 -5.30 5.96
N THR A 150 -15.54 -5.64 4.94
CA THR A 150 -16.91 -6.11 5.15
C THR A 150 -16.92 -7.44 5.91
N THR A 151 -16.10 -8.40 5.50
CA THR A 151 -15.95 -9.69 6.19
C THR A 151 -15.36 -9.50 7.59
N LEU A 152 -14.35 -8.64 7.76
CA LEU A 152 -13.73 -8.37 9.07
C LEU A 152 -14.72 -7.88 10.13
N ARG A 153 -15.74 -7.12 9.71
CA ARG A 153 -16.79 -6.60 10.60
C ARG A 153 -17.80 -7.65 11.01
N GLN A 154 -18.12 -8.58 10.11
CA GLN A 154 -19.07 -9.65 10.38
C GLN A 154 -18.44 -10.71 11.27
N GLY A 155 -17.14 -10.97 11.03
CA GLY A 155 -16.40 -12.03 11.69
C GLY A 155 -16.85 -13.40 11.28
#